data_AF-A0A919H7K7-F1
#
_entry.id   AF-A0A919H7K7-F1
#
_cell.length_a   1.000
_cell.length_b   1.000
_cell.length_c   1.000
_cell.angle_alpha   90.00
_cell.angle_beta   90.00
_cell.angle_gamma   90.00
#
_symmetry.space_group_name_H-M   'P 1'
#
loop_
_entity.id
_entity.type
_entity.pdbx_description
1 polymer ?
#
loop_
_entity_poly.entity_id
_entity_poly.type
_entity_poly.pdbx_seq_one_letter_code
_entity_poly.pdbx_strand_id
1 'polypeptide(L)'
;MRGTPLAHAEMNALGAARTQWDLGSAVLWSTQEPCRMCAAAARFTGVGRVRYLAPDPWALTDGSSGSSGADAQGETEWLLAANVMFLRSVAVAFEDDPGEPEILSHHRGVEPETAALHDAVPPGLPAVGPAEEWLAGIWPQLTAAAVRRSLRT
;
A
#
# COMPACT_ATOMS: atom_id res chain seq x y z
N MET A 1 1.67 16.94 -7.15
CA MET A 1 2.81 17.41 -6.33
C MET A 1 4.07 16.56 -6.53
N ARG A 2 4.20 15.84 -7.66
CA ARG A 2 5.24 14.82 -7.92
C ARG A 2 6.66 15.35 -7.68
N GLY A 3 7.54 14.49 -7.15
CA GLY A 3 8.95 14.82 -6.89
C GLY A 3 9.20 15.56 -5.57
N THR A 4 8.22 15.60 -4.67
CA THR A 4 8.36 16.22 -3.34
C THR A 4 8.05 15.19 -2.24
N PRO A 5 8.56 15.38 -1.00
CA PRO A 5 8.20 14.53 0.13
C PRO A 5 6.69 14.53 0.45
N LEU A 6 5.94 15.54 -0.01
CA LEU A 6 4.49 15.63 0.19
C LEU A 6 3.70 14.90 -0.90
N ALA A 7 4.36 14.33 -1.90
CA ALA A 7 3.75 13.81 -3.12
C ALA A 7 3.09 12.43 -2.96
N HIS A 8 2.51 12.13 -1.80
CA HIS A 8 1.78 10.89 -1.56
C HIS A 8 0.56 10.78 -2.49
N ALA A 9 0.12 9.55 -2.77
CA ALA A 9 -0.98 9.30 -3.70
C ALA A 9 -2.26 10.04 -3.28
N GLU A 10 -2.57 10.05 -1.98
CA GLU A 10 -3.73 10.73 -1.41
C GLU A 10 -3.62 12.25 -1.55
N MET A 11 -2.45 12.83 -1.26
CA MET A 11 -2.22 14.26 -1.42
C MET A 11 -2.34 14.70 -2.88
N ASN A 12 -1.85 13.88 -3.81
CA ASN A 12 -2.00 14.13 -5.24
C ASN A 12 -3.47 14.03 -5.68
N ALA A 13 -4.23 13.06 -5.16
CA ALA A 13 -5.66 12.91 -5.46
C ALA A 13 -6.48 14.10 -4.93
N LEU A 14 -6.26 14.50 -3.67
CA LEU A 14 -6.90 15.67 -3.07
C LEU A 14 -6.52 16.97 -3.78
N GLY A 15 -5.24 17.14 -4.14
CA GLY A 15 -4.78 18.31 -4.89
C GLY A 15 -5.34 18.41 -6.32
N ALA A 16 -5.84 17.30 -6.88
CA ALA A 16 -6.51 17.28 -8.17
C ALA A 16 -8.02 17.53 -8.06
N ALA A 17 -8.60 17.51 -6.85
CA ALA A 17 -10.01 17.77 -6.63
C ALA A 17 -10.36 19.23 -6.96
N ARG A 18 -11.54 19.43 -7.56
CA ARG A 18 -12.06 20.77 -7.87
C ARG A 18 -12.87 21.29 -6.69
N THR A 19 -12.81 22.59 -6.43
CA THR A 19 -13.57 23.23 -5.33
C THR A 19 -15.08 23.05 -5.43
N GLN A 20 -15.60 22.76 -6.62
CA GLN A 20 -17.03 22.53 -6.89
C GLN A 20 -17.47 21.10 -6.53
N TRP A 21 -16.54 20.18 -6.26
CA TRP A 21 -16.87 18.79 -5.94
C TRP A 21 -17.35 18.69 -4.50
N ASP A 22 -18.43 17.94 -4.30
CA ASP A 22 -18.86 17.54 -2.96
C ASP A 22 -18.00 16.36 -2.48
N LEU A 23 -16.88 16.67 -1.84
CA LEU A 23 -16.02 15.65 -1.23
C LEU A 23 -16.69 14.96 -0.03
N GLY A 24 -17.70 15.59 0.58
CA GLY A 24 -18.45 15.03 1.72
C GLY A 24 -19.25 13.78 1.36
N SER A 25 -19.65 13.64 0.09
CA SER A 25 -20.26 12.41 -0.44
C SER A 25 -19.25 11.44 -1.08
N ALA A 26 -17.98 11.83 -1.21
CA ALA A 26 -16.95 11.02 -1.82
C ALA A 26 -16.29 10.04 -0.84
N VAL A 27 -15.67 9.00 -1.42
CA VAL A 27 -14.82 8.05 -0.70
C VAL A 27 -13.42 8.10 -1.31
N LEU A 28 -12.41 8.42 -0.48
CA LEU A 28 -11.01 8.33 -0.87
C LEU A 28 -10.52 6.90 -0.63
N TRP A 29 -10.14 6.22 -1.71
CA TRP A 29 -9.52 4.90 -1.66
C TRP A 29 -8.01 5.02 -1.74
N SER A 30 -7.30 4.32 -0.85
CA SER A 30 -5.85 4.15 -0.89
C SER A 30 -5.48 2.67 -0.88
N THR A 31 -4.35 2.28 -1.45
CA THR A 31 -3.87 0.90 -1.37
C THR A 31 -3.34 0.59 0.02
N GLN A 32 -2.60 1.53 0.59
CA GLN A 32 -2.06 1.46 1.95
C GLN A 32 -2.85 2.34 2.90
N GLU A 33 -2.79 2.02 4.18
CA GLU A 33 -3.28 2.90 5.23
C GLU A 33 -2.66 4.30 5.07
N PRO A 34 -3.48 5.37 4.95
CA PRO A 34 -2.93 6.70 4.78
C PRO A 34 -2.17 7.15 6.03
N CYS A 35 -0.95 7.66 5.85
CA CYS A 35 -0.21 8.26 6.95
C CYS A 35 -0.98 9.43 7.59
N ARG A 36 -0.56 9.86 8.79
CA ARG A 36 -1.22 10.94 9.54
C ARG A 36 -1.41 12.24 8.75
N MET A 37 -0.45 12.59 7.89
CA MET A 37 -0.55 13.75 7.01
C MET A 37 -1.71 13.60 6.02
N CYS A 38 -1.78 12.47 5.32
CA CYS A 38 -2.83 12.19 4.34
C CYS A 38 -4.21 12.09 4.99
N ALA A 39 -4.31 11.42 6.15
CA ALA A 39 -5.54 11.32 6.92
C ALA A 39 -6.05 12.70 7.38
N ALA A 40 -5.16 13.55 7.89
CA ALA A 40 -5.51 14.92 8.28
C ALA A 40 -5.93 15.76 7.07
N ALA A 41 -5.23 15.64 5.93
CA ALA A 41 -5.60 16.34 4.71
C ALA A 41 -7.00 15.95 4.22
N ALA A 42 -7.32 14.66 4.18
CA ALA A 42 -8.65 14.18 3.80
C ALA A 42 -9.75 14.79 4.69
N ARG A 43 -9.51 14.83 6.01
CA ARG A 43 -10.40 15.49 6.97
C ARG A 43 -10.55 16.98 6.71
N PHE A 44 -9.47 17.72 6.48
CA PHE A 44 -9.53 19.15 6.23
C PHE A 44 -10.20 19.51 4.89
N THR A 45 -10.08 18.64 3.90
CA THR A 45 -10.78 18.78 2.61
C THR A 45 -12.24 18.34 2.67
N GLY A 46 -12.71 17.80 3.80
CA GLY A 46 -14.10 17.38 3.98
C GLY A 46 -14.45 16.09 3.27
N VAL A 47 -13.50 15.18 3.03
CA VAL A 47 -13.78 13.86 2.46
C VAL A 47 -14.72 13.08 3.38
N GLY A 48 -15.80 12.52 2.83
CA GLY A 48 -16.81 11.81 3.59
C GLY A 48 -16.29 10.53 4.24
N ARG A 49 -15.51 9.73 3.51
CA ARG A 49 -14.91 8.47 4.01
C ARG A 49 -13.55 8.21 3.39
N VAL A 50 -12.68 7.55 4.16
CA VAL A 50 -11.38 7.05 3.72
C VAL A 50 -11.35 5.55 3.91
N ARG A 51 -10.89 4.81 2.90
CA ARG A 51 -10.78 3.34 2.90
C ARG A 51 -9.42 2.92 2.37
N TYR A 52 -8.87 1.85 2.92
CA TYR A 52 -7.61 1.28 2.45
C TYR A 52 -7.63 -0.24 2.34
N LEU A 53 -6.71 -0.82 1.55
CA LEU A 53 -6.63 -2.27 1.36
C LEU A 53 -5.72 -2.95 2.38
N ALA A 54 -4.53 -2.39 2.60
CA ALA A 54 -3.53 -2.95 3.48
C ALA A 54 -3.10 -1.96 4.57
N PRO A 55 -2.82 -2.42 5.81
CA PRO A 55 -2.08 -1.61 6.78
C PRO A 55 -0.78 -1.12 6.16
N ASP A 56 -0.36 0.10 6.50
CA ASP A 56 0.90 0.64 6.01
C ASP A 56 2.07 -0.19 6.57
N PRO A 57 2.92 -0.77 5.69
CA PRO A 57 4.13 -1.47 6.10
C PRO A 57 4.99 -0.72 7.11
N TRP A 58 5.14 0.60 6.98
CA TRP A 58 5.87 1.41 7.98
C TRP A 58 5.13 1.46 9.31
N ALA A 59 3.81 1.64 9.27
CA ALA A 59 2.97 1.67 10.48
C ALA A 59 2.89 0.30 11.18
N LEU A 60 3.04 -0.80 10.43
CA LEU A 60 3.23 -2.13 11.00
C LEU A 60 4.57 -2.22 11.74
N THR A 61 5.62 -1.59 11.21
CA THR A 61 6.97 -1.66 11.80
C THR A 61 7.13 -0.89 13.11
N ASP A 62 6.48 0.26 13.23
CA ASP A 62 6.59 1.15 14.39
C ASP A 62 5.40 1.01 15.37
N GLY A 63 4.47 0.11 15.08
CA GLY A 63 3.27 -0.15 15.89
C GLY A 63 2.20 0.94 15.79
N SER A 64 2.30 1.86 14.82
CA SER A 64 1.32 2.93 14.60
C SER A 64 0.19 2.55 13.63
N SER A 65 0.08 1.28 13.24
CA SER A 65 -1.03 0.77 12.43
C SER A 65 -2.38 1.11 13.06
N GLY A 66 -3.33 1.53 12.22
CA GLY A 66 -4.64 2.03 12.63
C GLY A 66 -4.65 3.51 13.03
N SER A 67 -3.50 4.19 13.05
CA SER A 67 -3.43 5.62 13.44
C SER A 67 -4.11 6.58 12.46
N SER A 68 -4.45 6.12 11.25
CA SER A 68 -5.27 6.89 10.31
C SER A 68 -6.73 7.03 10.77
N GLY A 69 -7.23 6.08 11.58
CA GLY A 69 -8.65 5.96 11.90
C GLY A 69 -9.55 5.60 10.70
N ALA A 70 -8.96 5.22 9.56
CA ALA A 70 -9.68 4.80 8.37
C ALA A 70 -10.03 3.29 8.43
N ASP A 71 -10.99 2.87 7.60
CA ASP A 71 -11.43 1.48 7.56
C ASP A 71 -10.58 0.67 6.57
N ALA A 72 -9.97 -0.42 7.06
CA ALA A 72 -9.41 -1.47 6.21
C ALA A 72 -10.53 -2.19 5.45
N GLN A 73 -10.32 -2.52 4.19
CA GLN A 73 -11.30 -3.12 3.29
C GLN A 73 -10.63 -4.11 2.34
N GLY A 74 -11.43 -5.00 1.76
CA GLY A 74 -10.99 -5.91 0.71
C GLY A 74 -10.59 -7.29 1.21
N GLU A 75 -10.44 -8.20 0.24
CA GLU A 75 -10.04 -9.58 0.48
C GLU A 75 -8.54 -9.67 0.77
N THR A 76 -8.10 -10.79 1.35
CA THR A 76 -6.70 -10.96 1.78
C THR A 76 -5.73 -10.86 0.59
N GLU A 77 -6.15 -11.31 -0.58
CA GLU A 77 -5.43 -11.20 -1.84
C GLU A 77 -5.11 -9.74 -2.19
N TRP A 78 -6.06 -8.83 -2.01
CA TRP A 78 -5.88 -7.41 -2.29
C TRP A 78 -4.96 -6.73 -1.28
N LEU A 79 -5.02 -7.14 -0.02
CA LEU A 79 -4.06 -6.73 1.00
C LEU A 79 -2.64 -7.16 0.62
N LEU A 80 -2.45 -8.44 0.29
CA LEU A 80 -1.15 -8.98 -0.11
C LEU A 80 -0.63 -8.32 -1.41
N ALA A 81 -1.53 -8.06 -2.37
CA ALA A 81 -1.21 -7.36 -3.61
C ALA A 81 -0.71 -5.93 -3.36
N ALA A 82 -1.39 -5.20 -2.47
CA ALA A 82 -0.98 -3.85 -2.08
C ALA A 82 0.39 -3.88 -1.38
N ASN A 83 0.59 -4.80 -0.43
CA ASN A 83 1.85 -4.89 0.33
C ASN A 83 3.02 -5.35 -0.52
N VAL A 84 2.84 -6.32 -1.42
CA VAL A 84 3.93 -6.77 -2.29
C VAL A 84 4.35 -5.63 -3.22
N MET A 85 3.40 -4.91 -3.84
CA MET A 85 3.73 -3.77 -4.71
C MET A 85 4.48 -2.65 -3.95
N PHE A 86 4.07 -2.38 -2.71
CA PHE A 86 4.76 -1.43 -1.86
C PHE A 86 6.21 -1.85 -1.60
N LEU A 87 6.44 -3.09 -1.14
CA LEU A 87 7.78 -3.60 -0.86
C LEU A 87 8.66 -3.63 -2.13
N ARG A 88 8.07 -3.88 -3.31
CA ARG A 88 8.78 -3.77 -4.59
C ARG A 88 9.23 -2.36 -4.91
N SER A 89 8.39 -1.36 -4.62
CA SER A 89 8.79 0.05 -4.77
C SER A 89 9.96 0.40 -3.85
N VAL A 90 9.99 -0.14 -2.63
CA VAL A 90 11.14 0.04 -1.72
C VAL A 90 12.37 -0.66 -2.30
N ALA A 91 12.27 -1.93 -2.69
CA ALA A 91 13.42 -2.67 -3.21
C ALA A 91 14.07 -1.98 -4.43
N VAL A 92 13.26 -1.39 -5.31
CA VAL A 92 13.77 -0.60 -6.45
C VAL A 92 14.41 0.72 -5.99
N ALA A 93 13.84 1.41 -5.01
CA ALA A 93 14.40 2.67 -4.52
C ALA A 93 15.75 2.51 -3.82
N PHE A 94 16.06 1.31 -3.33
CA PHE A 94 17.29 0.96 -2.61
C PHE A 94 18.16 -0.05 -3.39
N GLU A 95 17.97 -0.17 -4.71
CA GLU A 95 18.66 -1.21 -5.51
C GLU A 95 20.20 -1.08 -5.53
N ASP A 96 20.70 0.14 -5.36
CA ASP A 96 22.13 0.46 -5.31
C ASP A 96 22.75 0.25 -3.92
N ASP A 97 21.93 0.03 -2.88
CA ASP A 97 22.43 -0.19 -1.52
C ASP A 97 22.81 -1.66 -1.30
N PRO A 98 23.96 -1.96 -0.66
CA PRO A 98 24.49 -3.32 -0.53
C PRO A 98 23.73 -4.20 0.47
N GLY A 99 22.70 -3.69 1.13
CA GLY A 99 21.97 -4.36 2.20
C GLY A 99 20.46 -4.40 1.95
N GLU A 100 19.77 -5.31 2.63
CA GLU A 100 18.31 -5.35 2.61
C GLU A 100 17.74 -4.09 3.28
N PRO A 101 16.73 -3.42 2.66
CA PRO A 101 16.06 -2.29 3.30
C PRO A 101 15.43 -2.71 4.63
N GLU A 102 15.61 -1.90 5.68
CA GLU A 102 15.13 -2.20 7.04
C GLU A 102 13.64 -2.58 7.07
N ILE A 103 12.82 -1.87 6.30
CA ILE A 103 11.39 -2.18 6.17
C ILE A 103 11.14 -3.58 5.63
N LEU A 104 11.91 -4.04 4.65
CA LEU A 104 11.77 -5.39 4.10
C LEU A 104 12.17 -6.44 5.15
N SER A 105 13.30 -6.23 5.83
CA SER A 105 13.75 -7.09 6.93
C SER A 105 12.74 -7.19 8.06
N HIS A 106 12.13 -6.07 8.45
CA HIS A 106 11.08 -6.07 9.47
C HIS A 106 9.82 -6.77 8.97
N HIS A 107 9.40 -6.52 7.72
CA HIS A 107 8.21 -7.14 7.13
C HIS A 107 8.29 -8.67 7.09
N ARG A 108 9.51 -9.24 6.98
CA ARG A 108 9.72 -10.69 7.10
C ARG A 108 9.23 -11.24 8.44
N GLY A 109 9.29 -10.47 9.52
CA GLY A 109 8.83 -10.87 10.85
C GLY A 109 7.32 -10.71 11.04
N VAL A 110 6.75 -9.59 10.58
CA VAL A 110 5.31 -9.27 10.80
C VAL A 110 4.38 -9.85 9.74
N GLU A 111 4.85 -10.00 8.50
CA GLU A 111 4.06 -10.48 7.37
C GLU A 111 4.91 -11.35 6.40
N PRO A 112 5.40 -12.51 6.86
CA PRO A 112 6.29 -13.37 6.08
C PRO A 112 5.68 -13.88 4.77
N GLU A 113 4.36 -14.00 4.64
CA GLU A 113 3.72 -14.41 3.38
C GLU A 113 3.91 -13.36 2.29
N THR A 114 3.83 -12.07 2.65
CA THR A 114 4.09 -10.95 1.74
C THR A 114 5.57 -10.92 1.37
N ALA A 115 6.47 -11.07 2.34
CA ALA A 115 7.90 -11.11 2.06
C ALA A 115 8.30 -12.31 1.18
N ALA A 116 7.73 -13.49 1.44
CA ALA A 116 7.95 -14.66 0.60
C ALA A 116 7.39 -14.49 -0.81
N LEU A 117 6.24 -13.82 -0.97
CA LEU A 117 5.70 -13.49 -2.28
C LEU A 117 6.59 -12.47 -3.01
N HIS A 118 7.07 -11.44 -2.31
CA HIS A 118 8.03 -10.46 -2.82
C HIS A 118 9.27 -11.12 -3.43
N ASP A 119 9.83 -12.13 -2.74
CA ASP A 119 11.02 -12.85 -3.20
C ASP A 119 10.73 -13.79 -4.38
N ALA A 120 9.48 -14.26 -4.50
CA ALA A 120 9.06 -15.19 -5.55
C ALA A 120 8.68 -14.51 -6.88
N VAL A 121 8.48 -13.18 -6.89
CA VAL A 121 8.11 -12.43 -8.09
C VAL A 121 9.34 -11.78 -8.76
N PRO A 122 9.42 -11.76 -10.11
CA PRO A 122 10.58 -11.24 -10.85
C PRO A 122 10.95 -9.82 -10.43
N PRO A 123 12.24 -9.43 -10.27
CA PRO A 123 12.73 -8.12 -9.78
C PRO A 123 12.22 -6.91 -10.59
N GLY A 124 12.22 -5.71 -9.98
CA GLY A 124 11.68 -4.46 -10.54
C GLY A 124 10.24 -4.09 -10.14
N LEU A 125 9.78 -2.93 -10.58
CA LEU A 125 8.35 -2.61 -10.61
C LEU A 125 7.72 -3.24 -11.87
N PRO A 126 6.38 -3.34 -11.98
CA PRO A 126 5.72 -3.70 -13.23
C PRO A 126 6.25 -2.80 -14.38
N ALA A 127 7.21 -3.30 -15.15
CA ALA A 127 8.07 -2.45 -15.97
C ALA A 127 7.41 -2.06 -17.31
N VAL A 128 6.32 -2.71 -17.70
CA VAL A 128 5.59 -2.43 -18.93
C VAL A 128 4.18 -3.00 -18.81
N GLY A 129 3.14 -2.21 -19.13
CA GLY A 129 1.74 -2.63 -19.11
C GLY A 129 0.92 -2.13 -17.92
N PRO A 130 -0.41 -2.27 -17.96
CA PRO A 130 -1.28 -1.90 -16.84
C PRO A 130 -1.00 -2.79 -15.64
N ALA A 131 -1.09 -2.24 -14.41
CA ALA A 131 -0.87 -3.00 -13.18
C ALA A 131 -1.71 -4.28 -13.09
N GLU A 132 -2.87 -4.29 -13.76
CA GLU A 132 -3.75 -5.44 -13.93
C GLU A 132 -3.07 -6.65 -14.59
N GLU A 133 -2.28 -6.45 -15.65
CA GLU A 133 -1.60 -7.55 -16.36
C GLU A 133 -0.54 -8.20 -15.46
N TRP A 134 0.21 -7.38 -14.73
CA TRP A 134 1.19 -7.87 -13.77
C TRP A 134 0.51 -8.63 -12.62
N LEU A 135 -0.56 -8.07 -12.05
CA LEU A 135 -1.33 -8.72 -11.00
C LEU A 135 -1.93 -10.04 -11.48
N ALA A 136 -2.45 -10.10 -12.71
CA ALA A 136 -2.96 -11.33 -13.31
C ALA A 136 -1.86 -12.40 -13.41
N GLY A 137 -0.64 -12.01 -13.78
CA GLY A 137 0.52 -12.92 -13.86
C GLY A 137 0.92 -13.53 -12.52
N ILE A 138 0.76 -12.80 -11.42
CA ILE A 138 1.12 -13.26 -10.07
C ILE A 138 -0.08 -13.73 -9.23
N TRP A 139 -1.31 -13.64 -9.76
CA TRP A 139 -2.55 -13.93 -9.02
C TRP A 139 -2.58 -15.32 -8.38
N PRO A 140 -2.15 -16.41 -9.05
CA PRO A 140 -2.11 -17.73 -8.41
C PRO A 140 -1.20 -17.78 -7.17
N GLN A 141 -0.09 -17.05 -7.20
CA GLN A 141 0.86 -16.97 -6.07
C GLN A 141 0.28 -16.12 -4.94
N LEU A 142 -0.42 -15.03 -5.27
CA LEU A 142 -1.18 -14.21 -4.31
C LEU A 142 -2.24 -15.03 -3.59
N THR A 143 -3.08 -15.77 -4.31
CA THR A 143 -4.12 -16.63 -3.70
C THR A 143 -3.50 -17.70 -2.80
N ALA A 144 -2.40 -18.34 -3.23
CA ALA A 144 -1.70 -19.32 -2.40
C ALA A 144 -1.09 -18.70 -1.12
N ALA A 145 -0.60 -17.46 -1.20
CA ALA A 145 -0.13 -16.70 -0.04
C ALA A 145 -1.30 -16.29 0.88
N ALA A 146 -2.44 -15.88 0.32
CA ALA A 146 -3.65 -15.51 1.07
C ALA A 146 -4.18 -16.68 1.90
N VAL A 147 -4.25 -17.88 1.29
CA VAL A 147 -4.64 -19.10 2.01
C VAL A 147 -3.67 -19.38 3.16
N ARG A 148 -2.35 -19.33 2.94
CA ARG A 148 -1.36 -19.53 4.01
C ARG A 148 -1.52 -18.53 5.14
N ARG A 149 -1.73 -17.25 4.83
CA ARG A 149 -1.93 -16.19 5.82
C ARG A 149 -3.17 -16.44 6.66
N SER A 150 -4.27 -16.87 6.04
CA SER A 150 -5.54 -17.18 6.74
C SER A 150 -5.44 -18.34 7.74
N LEU A 151 -4.49 -19.25 7.52
CA LEU A 151 -4.23 -20.38 8.43
C LEU A 151 -3.37 -19.99 9.64
N ARG A 152 -2.79 -18.78 9.66
CA ARG A 152 -2.00 -18.26 10.80
C ARG A 152 -2.85 -17.52 11.82
N THR A 153 -3.96 -16.93 11.38
CA THR A 153 -4.96 -16.25 12.22
C THR A 153 -5.88 -17.24 12.91
#